data_AF-U6J3Y3-F1
#
_entry.id   AF-U6J3Y3-F1
#
_cell.length_a   1.000
_cell.length_b   1.000
_cell.length_c   1.000
_cell.angle_alpha   90.00
_cell.angle_beta   90.00
_cell.angle_gamma   90.00
#
_symmetry.space_group_name_H-M   'P 1'
#
loop_
_entity.id
_entity.type
_entity.pdbx_description
1 polymer ?
#
loop_
_entity_poly.entity_id
_entity_poly.type
_entity_poly.pdbx_seq_one_letter_code
_entity_poly.pdbx_strand_id
1 'polypeptide(L)'
;MASCSESGLNDKPIAVPFKQLKKNKFALSNHLERVFTATRKEFLRKKSFRDPRFDPRVNGLCVLSDWTSLKEEQEKNLRTLKKQLRKVRNGEQREKIKRAIKLLNQRRATEKDVELKRRVKRDLQKAQMADLMAGKRATFITRSKLREKVKEERLKSLSKRGKERYLSRQANKKYTADAFGD
;
A
#
# COMPACT_ATOMS: atom_id res chain seq x y z
N MET A 1 14.91 -31.85 -4.00
CA MET A 1 15.35 -31.99 -2.61
C MET A 1 16.36 -30.88 -2.33
N ALA A 2 15.95 -29.84 -1.62
CA ALA A 2 16.83 -28.72 -1.29
C ALA A 2 17.55 -29.02 0.03
N SER A 3 18.88 -29.00 -0.01
CA SER A 3 19.75 -29.25 1.14
C SER A 3 19.58 -28.16 2.19
N CYS A 4 19.05 -28.53 3.36
CA CYS A 4 19.20 -27.75 4.58
C CYS A 4 20.69 -27.75 4.94
N SER A 5 21.39 -26.67 4.66
CA SER A 5 22.73 -26.43 5.19
C SER A 5 22.61 -25.97 6.63
N GLU A 6 22.66 -26.93 7.56
CA GLU A 6 22.98 -26.68 8.97
C GLU A 6 24.43 -26.20 9.06
N SER A 7 24.65 -24.91 8.83
CA SER A 7 25.93 -24.28 9.21
C SER A 7 25.88 -23.95 10.71
N GLY A 8 26.76 -24.59 11.46
CA GLY A 8 26.74 -24.65 12.91
C GLY A 8 26.71 -23.29 13.62
N LEU A 9 25.64 -23.05 14.36
CA LEU A 9 25.56 -21.97 15.35
C LEU A 9 26.05 -22.51 16.69
N ASN A 10 27.38 -22.54 16.86
CA ASN A 10 28.02 -22.79 18.16
C ASN A 10 27.81 -21.57 19.07
N ASP A 11 26.59 -21.41 19.59
CA ASP A 11 26.24 -20.30 20.47
C ASP A 11 26.66 -20.62 21.91
N LYS A 12 27.94 -20.38 22.20
CA LYS A 12 28.51 -20.64 23.54
C LYS A 12 28.20 -19.47 24.48
N PRO A 13 27.90 -19.75 25.76
CA PRO A 13 27.70 -18.71 26.76
C PRO A 13 28.99 -17.91 26.95
N ILE A 14 28.86 -16.58 27.04
CA ILE A 14 29.99 -15.69 27.29
C ILE A 14 30.19 -15.61 28.81
N ALA A 15 31.39 -15.87 29.28
CA ALA A 15 31.75 -15.60 30.67
C ALA A 15 31.93 -14.10 30.87
N VAL A 16 31.11 -13.49 31.73
CA VAL A 16 31.12 -12.04 31.98
C VAL A 16 31.26 -11.78 33.48
N PRO A 17 32.15 -10.87 33.92
CA PRO A 17 32.30 -10.56 35.33
C PRO A 17 31.02 -9.95 35.90
N PHE A 18 30.71 -10.30 37.15
CA PHE A 18 29.50 -9.85 37.85
C PHE A 18 29.32 -8.31 37.88
N LYS A 19 30.43 -7.57 37.94
CA LYS A 19 30.41 -6.09 37.87
C LYS A 19 29.86 -5.55 36.54
N GLN A 20 30.09 -6.26 35.43
CA GLN A 20 29.55 -5.89 34.11
C GLN A 20 28.07 -6.30 33.96
N LEU A 21 27.66 -7.42 34.56
CA LEU A 21 26.24 -7.82 34.63
C LEU A 21 25.37 -6.84 35.44
N LYS A 22 25.94 -6.15 36.44
CA LYS A 22 25.21 -5.07 37.14
C LYS A 22 24.93 -3.87 36.24
N LYS A 23 25.79 -3.58 35.26
CA LYS A 23 25.61 -2.47 34.30
C LYS A 23 24.69 -2.86 33.16
N ASN A 24 24.88 -4.06 32.60
CA ASN A 24 24.09 -4.59 31.51
C ASN A 24 23.15 -5.68 32.05
N LYS A 25 21.84 -5.41 32.09
CA LYS A 25 20.82 -6.35 32.65
C LYS A 25 20.93 -7.78 32.11
N PHE A 26 21.46 -7.96 30.89
CA PHE A 26 21.67 -9.27 30.27
C PHE A 26 22.97 -9.26 29.46
N ALA A 27 23.69 -10.38 29.46
CA ALA A 27 24.79 -10.66 28.55
C ALA A 27 24.29 -11.65 27.48
N LEU A 28 24.29 -11.21 26.22
CA LEU A 28 23.90 -12.04 25.09
C LEU A 28 25.15 -12.62 24.44
N SER A 29 25.04 -13.81 23.87
CA SER A 29 26.05 -14.36 22.98
C SER A 29 26.21 -13.49 21.72
N ASN A 30 27.34 -13.60 21.02
CA ASN A 30 27.61 -12.79 19.82
C ASN A 30 26.52 -12.97 18.74
N HIS A 31 25.94 -14.17 18.61
CA HIS A 31 24.86 -14.41 17.67
C HIS A 31 23.54 -13.78 18.15
N LEU A 32 23.16 -14.01 19.42
CA LEU A 32 21.94 -13.43 19.99
C LEU A 32 22.00 -11.91 20.05
N GLU A 33 23.16 -11.32 20.26
CA GLU A 33 23.33 -9.86 20.23
C GLU A 33 23.08 -9.30 18.82
N ARG A 34 23.56 -9.98 17.77
CA ARG A 34 23.27 -9.59 16.37
C ARG A 34 21.79 -9.71 16.05
N VAL A 35 21.14 -10.80 16.47
CA VAL A 35 19.70 -11.00 16.27
C VAL A 35 18.89 -9.97 17.08
N PHE A 36 19.26 -9.72 18.33
CA PHE A 36 18.61 -8.75 19.21
C PHE A 36 18.75 -7.32 18.68
N THR A 37 19.93 -6.93 18.22
CA THR A 37 20.15 -5.59 17.64
C THR A 37 19.41 -5.42 16.32
N ALA A 38 19.37 -6.44 15.46
CA ALA A 38 18.59 -6.43 14.22
C ALA A 38 17.08 -6.30 14.50
N THR A 39 16.55 -7.15 15.37
CA THR A 39 15.13 -7.13 15.78
C THR A 39 14.76 -5.84 16.51
N ARG A 40 15.63 -5.30 17.38
CA ARG A 40 15.43 -3.99 18.03
C ARG A 40 15.42 -2.85 17.02
N LYS A 41 16.31 -2.86 16.02
CA LYS A 41 16.30 -1.88 14.91
C LYS A 41 15.01 -1.98 14.10
N GLU A 42 14.54 -3.19 13.79
CA GLU A 42 13.25 -3.39 13.13
C GLU A 42 12.08 -2.91 13.98
N PHE A 43 12.09 -3.18 15.28
CA PHE A 43 11.07 -2.72 16.22
C PHE A 43 11.03 -1.19 16.29
N LEU A 44 12.19 -0.53 16.37
CA LEU A 44 12.28 0.94 16.36
C LEU A 44 11.81 1.52 15.03
N ARG A 45 12.13 0.89 13.90
CA ARG A 45 11.62 1.27 12.57
C ARG A 45 10.10 1.12 12.47
N LYS A 46 9.54 0.06 13.05
CA LYS A 46 8.07 -0.13 13.17
C LYS A 46 7.44 0.89 14.10
N LYS A 47 8.16 1.36 15.13
CA LYS A 47 7.68 2.33 16.12
C LYS A 47 7.75 3.78 15.63
N SER A 48 8.64 4.11 14.68
CA SER A 48 8.67 5.44 14.07
C SER A 48 7.53 5.60 13.07
N PHE A 49 6.30 5.76 13.57
CA PHE A 49 5.21 6.30 12.77
C PHE A 49 5.57 7.75 12.44
N ARG A 50 6.14 7.98 11.25
CA ARG A 50 6.16 9.32 10.67
C ARG A 50 4.73 9.61 10.23
N ASP A 51 4.16 10.68 10.70
CA ASP A 51 2.86 11.10 10.18
C ASP A 51 3.08 11.54 8.71
N PRO A 52 2.37 10.93 7.74
CA PRO A 52 2.54 11.24 6.33
C PRO A 52 2.34 12.72 5.99
N ARG A 53 1.63 13.47 6.83
CA ARG A 53 1.44 14.92 6.66
C ARG A 53 2.75 15.71 6.75
N PHE A 54 3.75 15.17 7.45
CA PHE A 54 5.04 15.82 7.66
C PHE A 54 6.19 15.11 6.92
N ASP A 55 5.89 14.15 6.05
CA ASP A 55 6.91 13.51 5.22
C ASP A 55 7.13 14.32 3.93
N PRO A 56 8.35 14.83 3.67
CA PRO A 56 8.66 15.57 2.44
C PRO A 56 8.45 14.77 1.15
N ARG A 57 8.42 13.43 1.23
CA ARG A 57 8.11 12.55 0.08
C ARG A 57 6.63 12.60 -0.28
N VAL A 58 5.79 12.95 0.68
CA VAL A 58 4.34 13.06 0.54
C VAL A 58 4.02 14.51 0.16
N ASN A 59 4.19 14.84 -1.12
CA ASN A 59 3.79 16.13 -1.71
C ASN A 59 2.25 16.26 -1.76
N GLY A 60 1.59 16.28 -0.59
CA GLY A 60 0.13 16.34 -0.44
C GLY A 60 -0.65 15.07 -0.81
N LEU A 61 0.02 14.03 -1.34
CA LEU A 61 -0.61 12.78 -1.77
C LEU A 61 -0.04 11.58 -1.00
N CYS A 62 -0.73 11.21 0.09
CA CYS A 62 -0.39 10.04 0.89
C CYS A 62 -0.65 8.73 0.12
N VAL A 63 0.38 7.89 0.03
CA VAL A 63 0.32 6.54 -0.56
C VAL A 63 0.17 5.56 0.60
N LEU A 64 -1.00 4.96 0.78
CA LEU A 64 -1.20 4.09 1.96
C LEU A 64 -0.37 2.79 1.89
N SER A 65 0.20 2.44 0.73
CA SER A 65 1.20 1.36 0.60
C SER A 65 2.41 1.57 1.50
N ASP A 66 2.81 2.83 1.68
CA ASP A 66 4.02 3.20 2.40
C ASP A 66 3.74 3.33 3.92
N TRP A 67 2.45 3.32 4.29
CA TRP A 67 1.95 3.55 5.65
C TRP A 67 1.03 2.41 6.09
N THR A 68 1.62 1.27 6.41
CA THR A 68 0.89 0.05 6.82
C THR A 68 -0.06 0.29 8.00
N SER A 69 0.35 1.11 8.97
CA SER A 69 -0.47 1.47 10.14
C SER A 69 -1.78 2.15 9.75
N LEU A 70 -1.76 3.06 8.75
CA LEU A 70 -2.98 3.73 8.28
C LEU A 70 -3.91 2.77 7.53
N LYS A 71 -3.33 1.82 6.79
CA LYS A 71 -4.10 0.77 6.11
C LYS A 71 -4.81 -0.13 7.12
N GLU A 72 -4.11 -0.55 8.17
CA GLU A 72 -4.68 -1.33 9.26
C GLU A 72 -5.78 -0.56 10.01
N GLU A 73 -5.57 0.71 10.28
CA GLU A 73 -6.57 1.58 10.93
C GLU A 73 -7.84 1.71 10.08
N GLN A 74 -7.71 1.92 8.77
CA GLN A 74 -8.85 1.96 7.85
C GLN A 74 -9.61 0.63 7.82
N GLU A 75 -8.92 -0.52 7.89
CA GLU A 75 -9.56 -1.82 7.99
C GLU A 75 -10.30 -2.01 9.31
N LYS A 76 -9.69 -1.64 10.43
CA LYS A 76 -10.33 -1.66 11.75
C LYS A 76 -11.59 -0.80 11.74
N ASN A 77 -11.50 0.44 11.26
CA ASN A 77 -12.63 1.37 11.17
C ASN A 77 -13.77 0.81 10.32
N LEU A 78 -13.46 0.21 9.16
CA LEU A 78 -14.48 -0.41 8.31
C LEU A 78 -15.15 -1.61 8.98
N ARG A 79 -14.39 -2.45 9.69
CA ARG A 79 -14.94 -3.58 10.48
C ARG A 79 -15.86 -3.06 11.59
N THR A 80 -15.44 -2.03 12.31
CA THR A 80 -16.21 -1.41 13.40
C THR A 80 -17.52 -0.81 12.88
N LEU A 81 -17.46 -0.01 11.80
CA LEU A 81 -18.67 0.58 11.19
C LEU A 81 -19.64 -0.48 10.69
N LYS A 82 -19.16 -1.57 10.07
CA LYS A 82 -20.01 -2.69 9.67
C LYS A 82 -20.68 -3.38 10.87
N LYS A 83 -19.95 -3.55 11.98
CA LYS A 83 -20.51 -4.10 13.23
C LYS A 83 -21.57 -3.17 13.82
N GLN A 84 -21.30 -1.87 13.87
CA GLN A 84 -22.27 -0.86 14.35
C GLN A 84 -23.52 -0.82 13.47
N LEU A 85 -23.38 -0.90 12.15
CA LEU A 85 -24.51 -0.92 11.21
C LEU A 85 -25.48 -2.08 11.46
N ARG A 86 -24.98 -3.23 11.93
CA ARG A 86 -25.81 -4.39 12.28
C ARG A 86 -26.57 -4.22 13.60
N LYS A 87 -26.06 -3.39 14.51
CA LYS A 87 -26.59 -3.20 15.87
C LYS A 87 -27.51 -1.99 16.01
N VAL A 88 -27.32 -0.96 15.18
CA VAL A 88 -28.07 0.29 15.27
C VAL A 88 -29.52 0.10 14.82
N ARG A 89 -30.45 0.46 15.71
CA ARG A 89 -31.89 0.52 15.43
C ARG A 89 -32.36 1.91 14.98
N ASN A 90 -31.66 2.97 15.39
CA ASN A 90 -31.97 4.35 15.01
C ASN A 90 -31.66 4.63 13.52
N GLY A 91 -32.66 5.10 12.76
CA GLY A 91 -32.54 5.38 11.33
C GLY A 91 -31.50 6.44 10.96
N GLU A 92 -31.41 7.53 11.73
CA GLU A 92 -30.45 8.61 11.44
C GLU A 92 -28.99 8.16 11.64
N GLN A 93 -28.74 7.45 12.74
CA GLN A 93 -27.42 6.89 13.03
C GLN A 93 -27.04 5.84 11.98
N ARG A 94 -28.01 5.05 11.51
CA ARG A 94 -27.80 4.06 10.45
C ARG A 94 -27.37 4.73 9.15
N GLU A 95 -28.01 5.83 8.77
CA GLU A 95 -27.62 6.61 7.58
C GLU A 95 -26.24 7.25 7.74
N LYS A 96 -25.92 7.82 8.91
CA LYS A 96 -24.56 8.34 9.20
C LYS A 96 -23.49 7.25 9.01
N ILE A 97 -23.72 6.05 9.54
CA ILE A 97 -22.80 4.91 9.39
C ILE A 97 -22.69 4.46 7.92
N LYS A 98 -23.81 4.38 7.18
CA LYS A 98 -23.78 4.06 5.75
C LYS A 98 -22.97 5.07 4.95
N ARG A 99 -23.13 6.37 5.22
CA ARG A 99 -22.35 7.45 4.57
C ARG A 99 -20.86 7.29 4.87
N ALA A 100 -20.49 7.02 6.13
CA ALA A 100 -19.10 6.77 6.50
C ALA A 100 -18.49 5.57 5.77
N ILE A 101 -19.22 4.45 5.67
CA ILE A 101 -18.79 3.27 4.91
C ILE A 101 -18.63 3.60 3.41
N LYS A 102 -19.59 4.33 2.83
CA LYS A 102 -19.53 4.76 1.43
C LYS A 102 -18.27 5.59 1.16
N LEU A 103 -17.97 6.55 2.05
CA LEU A 103 -16.78 7.40 1.97
C LEU A 103 -15.49 6.56 2.02
N LEU A 104 -15.38 5.61 2.96
CA LEU A 104 -14.22 4.73 3.05
C LEU A 104 -14.04 3.87 1.81
N ASN A 105 -15.14 3.34 1.25
CA ASN A 105 -15.09 2.56 0.01
C ASN A 105 -14.66 3.42 -1.20
N GLN A 106 -15.13 4.67 -1.28
CA GLN A 106 -14.71 5.63 -2.30
C GLN A 106 -13.20 5.90 -2.19
N ARG A 107 -12.70 6.18 -0.98
CA ARG A 107 -11.27 6.41 -0.73
C ARG A 107 -10.41 5.22 -1.16
N ARG A 108 -10.83 4.00 -0.81
CA ARG A 108 -10.15 2.76 -1.26
C ARG A 108 -10.16 2.60 -2.78
N ALA A 109 -11.25 2.94 -3.44
CA ALA A 109 -11.32 2.89 -4.91
C ALA A 109 -10.39 3.93 -5.55
N THR A 110 -10.37 5.16 -5.03
CA THR A 110 -9.46 6.21 -5.52
C THR A 110 -7.99 5.85 -5.31
N GLU A 111 -7.66 5.19 -4.20
CA GLU A 111 -6.30 4.74 -3.92
C GLU A 111 -5.84 3.70 -4.96
N LYS A 112 -6.65 2.67 -5.21
CA LYS A 112 -6.37 1.66 -6.25
C LYS A 112 -6.15 2.30 -7.62
N ASP A 113 -6.94 3.32 -7.94
CA ASP A 113 -6.80 4.07 -9.18
C ASP A 113 -5.50 4.86 -9.26
N VAL A 114 -5.08 5.49 -8.15
CA VAL A 114 -3.80 6.19 -8.06
C VAL A 114 -2.64 5.21 -8.17
N GLU A 115 -2.72 4.06 -7.49
CA GLU A 115 -1.69 3.03 -7.54
C GLU A 115 -1.53 2.45 -8.95
N LEU A 116 -2.64 2.18 -9.64
CA LEU A 116 -2.62 1.73 -11.03
C LEU A 116 -1.92 2.75 -11.93
N LYS A 117 -2.29 4.04 -11.83
CA LYS A 117 -1.63 5.11 -12.59
C LYS A 117 -0.14 5.20 -12.31
N ARG A 118 0.27 5.08 -11.04
CA ARG A 118 1.67 5.10 -10.62
C ARG A 118 2.43 3.89 -11.14
N ARG A 119 1.81 2.71 -11.17
CA ARG A 119 2.39 1.49 -11.75
C ARG A 119 2.66 1.66 -13.23
N VAL A 120 1.63 2.04 -14.00
CA VAL A 120 1.77 2.30 -15.45
C VAL A 120 2.85 3.34 -15.75
N LYS A 121 2.90 4.44 -14.99
CA LYS A 121 3.96 5.45 -15.15
C LYS A 121 5.35 4.90 -14.88
N ARG A 122 5.52 4.12 -13.80
CA ARG A 122 6.81 3.50 -13.47
C ARG A 122 7.25 2.51 -14.53
N ASP A 123 6.34 1.70 -15.06
CA ASP A 123 6.66 0.71 -16.08
C ASP A 123 7.06 1.39 -17.40
N LEU A 124 6.38 2.49 -17.76
CA LEU A 124 6.78 3.32 -18.90
C LEU A 124 8.15 3.97 -18.72
N GLN A 125 8.43 4.51 -17.54
CA GLN A 125 9.74 5.08 -17.23
C GLN A 125 10.85 4.02 -17.32
N LYS A 126 10.61 2.82 -16.79
CA LYS A 126 11.55 1.70 -16.90
C LYS A 126 11.82 1.30 -18.34
N ALA A 127 10.78 1.22 -19.17
CA ALA A 127 10.92 0.92 -20.59
C ALA A 127 11.73 2.01 -21.31
N GLN A 128 11.44 3.30 -21.05
CA GLN A 128 12.19 4.42 -21.62
C GLN A 128 13.66 4.42 -21.20
N MET A 129 13.95 4.09 -19.94
CA MET A 129 15.32 3.96 -19.45
C MET A 129 16.04 2.78 -20.12
N ALA A 130 15.36 1.65 -20.34
CA ALA A 130 15.94 0.52 -21.05
C ALA A 130 16.25 0.86 -22.53
N ASP A 131 15.37 1.57 -23.20
CA ASP A 131 15.59 2.05 -24.57
C ASP A 131 16.79 3.01 -24.64
N LEU A 132 16.91 3.94 -23.69
CA LEU A 132 18.06 4.85 -23.59
C LEU A 132 19.37 4.09 -23.35
N MET A 133 19.38 3.09 -22.47
CA MET A 133 20.54 2.24 -22.22
C MET A 133 20.94 1.42 -23.45
N ALA A 134 19.97 1.06 -24.30
CA ALA A 134 20.19 0.41 -25.59
C ALA A 134 20.61 1.38 -26.71
N GLY A 135 20.87 2.66 -26.40
CA GLY A 135 21.26 3.69 -27.37
C GLY A 135 20.12 4.21 -28.24
N LYS A 136 18.86 3.84 -27.96
CA LYS A 136 17.69 4.34 -28.68
C LYS A 136 17.24 5.69 -28.10
N ARG A 137 16.60 6.50 -28.93
CA ARG A 137 16.03 7.78 -28.50
C ARG A 137 14.81 7.56 -27.59
N ALA A 138 14.75 8.28 -26.46
CA ALA A 138 13.59 8.25 -25.58
C ALA A 138 12.32 8.74 -26.31
N THR A 139 11.26 7.94 -26.26
CA THR A 139 9.95 8.31 -26.82
C THR A 139 9.03 8.84 -25.73
N PHE A 140 8.60 10.10 -25.88
CA PHE A 140 7.66 10.72 -24.95
C PHE A 140 6.22 10.42 -25.35
N ILE A 141 5.41 10.00 -24.38
CA ILE A 141 4.01 9.65 -24.60
C ILE A 141 3.13 10.84 -24.21
N THR A 142 2.15 11.17 -25.06
CA THR A 142 1.18 12.21 -24.78
C THR A 142 0.22 11.83 -23.65
N ARG A 143 -0.42 12.83 -23.03
CA ARG A 143 -1.36 12.60 -21.93
C ARG A 143 -2.57 11.73 -22.34
N SER A 144 -3.02 11.82 -23.59
CA SER A 144 -4.11 10.99 -24.13
C SER A 144 -3.72 9.51 -24.18
N LYS A 145 -2.58 9.22 -24.80
CA LYS A 145 -2.01 7.86 -24.88
C LYS A 145 -1.75 7.26 -23.51
N LEU A 146 -1.29 8.06 -22.54
CA LEU A 146 -1.14 7.60 -21.15
C LEU A 146 -2.50 7.22 -20.53
N ARG A 147 -3.56 7.99 -20.79
CA ARG A 147 -4.92 7.66 -20.30
C ARG A 147 -5.43 6.37 -20.92
N GLU A 148 -5.14 6.11 -22.19
CA GLU A 148 -5.50 4.87 -22.89
C GLU A 148 -4.79 3.67 -22.27
N LYS A 149 -3.47 3.73 -22.08
CA LYS A 149 -2.72 2.67 -21.40
C LYS A 149 -3.26 2.35 -20.00
N VAL A 150 -3.61 3.39 -19.22
CA VAL A 150 -4.23 3.19 -17.90
C VAL A 150 -5.61 2.54 -18.01
N LYS A 151 -6.42 2.88 -19.03
CA LYS A 151 -7.72 2.24 -19.28
C LYS A 151 -7.54 0.77 -19.66
N GLU A 152 -6.59 0.46 -20.54
CA GLU A 152 -6.28 -0.91 -20.95
C GLU A 152 -5.86 -1.77 -19.75
N GLU A 153 -4.92 -1.29 -18.95
CA GLU A 153 -4.47 -1.98 -17.73
C GLU A 153 -5.60 -2.16 -16.72
N ARG A 154 -6.47 -1.15 -16.57
CA ARG A 154 -7.69 -1.29 -15.76
C ARG A 154 -8.58 -2.41 -16.30
N LEU A 155 -8.85 -2.43 -17.60
CA LEU A 155 -9.69 -3.47 -18.21
C LEU A 155 -9.07 -4.85 -18.05
N LYS A 156 -7.75 -5.00 -18.24
CA LYS A 156 -7.03 -6.26 -18.01
C LYS A 156 -7.22 -6.78 -16.58
N SER A 157 -7.22 -5.89 -15.58
CA SER A 157 -7.40 -6.25 -14.17
C SER A 157 -8.84 -6.67 -13.79
N LEU A 158 -9.83 -6.39 -14.63
CA LEU A 158 -11.24 -6.68 -14.36
C LEU A 158 -11.66 -8.06 -14.87
N SER A 159 -12.57 -8.72 -14.14
CA SER A 159 -13.26 -9.93 -14.61
C SER A 159 -14.17 -9.64 -15.81
N LYS A 160 -14.59 -10.66 -16.57
CA LYS A 160 -15.52 -10.51 -17.72
C LYS A 160 -16.76 -9.67 -17.39
N ARG A 161 -17.48 -10.06 -16.32
CA ARG A 161 -18.63 -9.30 -15.79
C ARG A 161 -18.27 -7.89 -15.30
N GLY A 162 -17.05 -7.70 -14.79
CA GLY A 162 -16.53 -6.39 -14.38
C GLY A 162 -16.29 -5.46 -15.57
N LYS A 163 -15.76 -6.01 -16.68
CA LYS A 163 -15.54 -5.29 -17.93
C LYS A 163 -16.86 -4.82 -18.53
N GLU A 164 -17.85 -5.71 -18.64
CA GLU A 164 -19.20 -5.38 -19.13
C GLU A 164 -19.83 -4.23 -18.33
N ARG A 165 -19.81 -4.33 -16.99
CA ARG A 165 -20.33 -3.27 -16.11
C ARG A 165 -19.58 -1.95 -16.24
N TYR A 166 -18.28 -2.01 -16.48
CA TYR A 166 -17.48 -0.80 -16.67
C TYR A 166 -17.81 -0.13 -18.01
N LEU A 167 -17.88 -0.92 -19.09
CA LEU A 167 -18.21 -0.43 -20.43
C LEU A 167 -19.63 0.11 -20.50
N SER A 168 -20.62 -0.56 -19.89
CA SER A 168 -22.00 -0.06 -19.84
C SER A 168 -22.11 1.27 -19.09
N ARG A 169 -21.40 1.43 -17.97
CA ARG A 169 -21.33 2.73 -17.26
C ARG A 169 -20.69 3.83 -18.11
N GLN A 170 -19.67 3.50 -18.90
CA GLN A 170 -19.06 4.47 -19.80
C GLN A 170 -20.00 4.86 -20.95
N ALA A 171 -20.71 3.89 -21.54
CA ALA A 171 -21.71 4.14 -22.58
C ALA A 171 -22.84 5.04 -22.08
N ASN A 172 -23.42 4.70 -20.91
CA ASN A 172 -24.48 5.52 -20.31
C ASN A 172 -24.01 6.94 -19.99
N LYS A 173 -22.76 7.10 -19.53
CA LYS A 173 -22.20 8.42 -19.24
C LYS A 173 -22.06 9.28 -20.50
N LYS A 174 -21.65 8.68 -21.62
CA LYS A 174 -21.60 9.38 -22.92
C LYS A 174 -23.00 9.79 -23.36
N TYR A 175 -23.94 8.84 -23.36
CA TYR A 175 -25.34 9.11 -23.68
C TYR A 175 -25.93 10.26 -22.86
N THR A 176 -25.72 10.30 -21.54
CA THR A 176 -26.20 11.40 -20.70
C THR A 176 -25.50 12.74 -20.96
N ALA A 177 -24.25 12.71 -21.42
CA ALA A 177 -23.53 13.94 -21.78
C ALA A 177 -23.99 14.47 -23.15
N ASP A 178 -24.33 13.57 -24.07
CA ASP A 178 -24.82 13.90 -25.41
C ASP A 178 -26.31 14.28 -25.40
N ALA A 179 -27.10 13.74 -24.46
CA ALA A 179 -28.56 13.98 -24.37
C ALA A 179 -28.96 15.24 -23.58
N PHE A 180 -28.06 15.81 -22.78
CA PHE A 180 -28.31 17.00 -21.93
C PHE A 180 -27.20 18.05 -22.09
N GLY A 181 -26.51 18.03 -23.22
CA GLY A 181 -25.44 18.97 -23.56
C GLY A 181 -25.94 20.04 -24.53
N ASP A 182 -26.87 20.88 -24.07
CA ASP A 182 -27.02 22.27 -24.52
C ASP A 182 -26.36 23.18 -23.48
#